data_AF-A0A5C5W132-F1
#
_entry.id   AF-A0A5C5W132-F1
#
_cell.length_a   1.000
_cell.length_b   1.000
_cell.length_c   1.000
_cell.angle_alpha   90.00
_cell.angle_beta   90.00
_cell.angle_gamma   90.00
#
_symmetry.space_group_name_H-M   'P 1'
#
loop_
_entity.id
_entity.type
_entity.pdbx_description
1 polymer ?
#
loop_
_entity_poly.entity_id
_entity_poly.type
_entity_poly.pdbx_seq_one_letter_code
_entity_poly.pdbx_strand_id
1 'polypeptide(L)'
;MKAVQQQFQWLDAGDATKKPPPAAENAELDASLPERQPTGQPTSAHDEINLIQAERADRPDGLPIPAPLPQAVDAGVFGQTVNGPVEPDVDEVAALTEQHADEMIVLLADCNAIEDSIRDGCDPRTGRVPKTPEARTRLAESLQAEAHRLSTAYADAVAAYAGAFGDEAAQALDVWVRKATADACAVSPSYDATHPWHYFHAGDNAIPVPVGEIPADDQAGQFVERDLPKHPAKRLARLRELFARESQLLEADRARYMEIVERGAEALSRYDREIAHTSDAMARATTLALKYRHVSLGLGRVQWIRAELRRLGAVDLFEPSNSMDDST
;
A
#
# COMPACT_ATOMS: atom_id res chain seq x y z
N MET A 1 -16.19 28.21 40.74
CA MET A 1 -14.98 27.35 40.81
C MET A 1 -14.34 27.38 39.42
N LYS A 2 -13.04 27.66 39.32
CA LYS A 2 -12.34 27.82 38.03
C LYS A 2 -11.93 26.44 37.52
N ALA A 3 -12.24 26.15 36.26
CA ALA A 3 -11.84 24.92 35.57
C ALA A 3 -10.31 24.84 35.49
N VAL A 4 -9.75 23.71 35.91
CA VAL A 4 -8.33 23.37 35.71
C VAL A 4 -8.28 22.57 34.41
N GLN A 5 -7.90 23.23 33.33
CA GLN A 5 -7.58 22.60 32.06
C GLN A 5 -6.16 22.03 32.19
N GLN A 6 -6.02 20.71 32.31
CA GLN A 6 -4.70 20.07 32.31
C GLN A 6 -4.17 20.07 30.87
N GLN A 7 -3.26 20.99 30.58
CA GLN A 7 -2.38 20.90 29.41
C GLN A 7 -1.28 19.88 29.70
N PHE A 8 -1.18 18.85 28.87
CA PHE A 8 -0.01 17.97 28.83
C PHE A 8 1.17 18.77 28.23
N GLN A 9 2.14 19.13 29.07
CA GLN A 9 3.43 19.64 28.62
C GLN A 9 4.40 18.48 28.47
N TRP A 10 4.89 18.26 27.24
CA TRP A 10 6.03 17.40 27.00
C TRP A 10 7.27 18.04 27.65
N LEU A 11 7.93 17.31 28.55
CA LEU A 11 9.22 17.68 29.09
C LEU A 11 10.26 17.57 27.97
N ASP A 12 10.66 18.72 27.43
CA ASP A 12 11.91 18.83 26.68
C ASP A 12 13.06 18.43 27.62
N ALA A 13 13.63 17.26 27.35
CA ALA A 13 14.84 16.80 28.01
C ALA A 13 16.01 17.71 27.57
N GLY A 14 16.37 18.63 28.46
CA GLY A 14 17.50 19.52 28.32
C GLY A 14 18.83 18.77 28.16
N ASP A 15 19.49 19.10 27.06
CA ASP A 15 20.86 19.63 26.99
C ASP A 15 21.97 18.95 27.82
N ALA A 16 22.83 18.24 27.09
CA ALA A 16 24.21 17.98 27.49
C ALA A 16 25.17 18.36 26.35
N THR A 17 25.59 19.63 26.33
CA THR A 17 26.95 20.07 25.99
C THR A 17 27.44 19.77 24.56
N LYS A 18 27.08 20.64 23.61
CA LYS A 18 27.93 20.88 22.42
C LYS A 18 28.29 22.35 22.30
N LYS A 19 29.60 22.57 22.39
CA LYS A 19 30.33 23.83 22.18
C LYS A 19 29.95 24.47 20.83
N PRO A 20 29.54 25.74 20.77
CA PRO A 20 29.21 26.39 19.51
C PRO A 20 30.49 26.68 18.69
N PRO A 21 30.44 26.54 17.36
CA PRO A 21 31.52 27.00 16.48
C PRO A 21 31.55 28.55 16.40
N PRO A 22 32.71 29.14 16.04
CA PRO A 22 32.86 30.60 16.00
C PRO A 22 32.03 31.24 14.88
N ALA A 23 31.53 32.42 15.20
CA ALA A 23 30.67 33.26 14.38
C ALA A 23 31.26 33.52 12.98
N ALA A 24 30.48 33.20 11.96
CA ALA A 24 30.64 33.74 10.62
C ALA A 24 29.86 35.07 10.54
N GLU A 25 30.54 36.11 10.10
CA GLU A 25 30.02 37.41 9.68
C GLU A 25 28.78 37.27 8.80
N ASN A 26 27.64 37.77 9.28
CA ASN A 26 26.46 37.98 8.45
C ASN A 26 26.49 39.42 7.91
N ALA A 27 26.58 39.49 6.59
CA ALA A 27 26.34 40.69 5.81
C ALA A 27 24.88 41.16 6.00
N GLU A 28 24.74 42.47 6.18
CA GLU A 28 23.48 43.20 6.19
C GLU A 28 22.70 42.94 4.90
N LEU A 29 21.49 42.39 5.03
CA LEU A 29 20.48 42.43 3.97
C LEU A 29 19.22 43.10 4.52
N ASP A 30 18.93 44.18 3.83
CA ASP A 30 17.97 45.24 4.08
C ASP A 30 16.51 44.74 3.99
N ALA A 31 15.67 45.45 4.73
CA ALA A 31 14.26 45.16 4.97
C ALA A 31 13.39 45.47 3.74
N SER A 32 12.35 44.64 3.52
CA SER A 32 10.99 45.07 3.14
C SER A 32 10.12 43.85 2.79
N LEU A 33 9.20 43.47 3.69
CA LEU A 33 8.06 42.61 3.36
C LEU A 33 6.77 43.36 3.74
N PRO A 34 5.72 43.32 2.89
CA PRO A 34 4.48 44.05 3.12
C PRO A 34 3.57 43.34 4.13
N GLU A 35 2.93 44.14 5.00
CA GLU A 35 1.86 43.73 5.91
C GLU A 35 0.69 43.09 5.14
N ARG A 36 0.43 41.80 5.39
CA ARG A 36 -0.81 41.14 5.01
C ARG A 36 -1.88 41.42 6.07
N GLN A 37 -2.94 42.10 5.69
CA GLN A 37 -4.15 42.24 6.52
C GLN A 37 -4.89 40.89 6.61
N PRO A 38 -5.27 40.43 7.81
CA PRO A 38 -6.10 39.24 7.97
C PRO A 38 -7.57 39.60 7.68
N THR A 39 -8.09 39.14 6.54
CA THR A 39 -9.52 39.11 6.24
C THR A 39 -10.05 37.70 6.48
N GLY A 40 -10.21 37.35 7.76
CA GLY A 40 -10.94 36.15 8.18
C GLY A 40 -12.28 36.55 8.76
N GLN A 41 -13.36 36.32 8.01
CA GLN A 41 -14.71 36.30 8.59
C GLN A 41 -14.77 35.15 9.60
N PRO A 42 -15.42 35.33 10.77
CA PRO A 42 -15.63 34.24 11.71
C PRO A 42 -16.53 33.19 11.03
N THR A 43 -15.95 32.03 10.72
CA THR A 43 -16.71 30.82 10.41
C THR A 43 -17.66 30.57 11.57
N SER A 44 -18.96 30.51 11.27
CA SER A 44 -19.98 30.22 12.26
C SER A 44 -19.70 28.84 12.86
N ALA A 45 -19.79 28.71 14.18
CA ALA A 45 -19.66 27.43 14.89
C ALA A 45 -20.68 26.36 14.43
N HIS A 46 -21.65 26.72 13.59
CA HIS A 46 -22.57 25.79 12.93
C HIS A 46 -22.02 25.16 11.63
N ASP A 47 -21.05 25.78 10.96
CA ASP A 47 -20.47 25.21 9.73
C ASP A 47 -19.36 24.18 10.02
N GLU A 48 -18.68 24.26 11.18
CA GLU A 48 -17.71 23.24 11.61
C GLU A 48 -18.39 21.93 12.07
N ILE A 49 -19.60 22.01 12.64
CA ILE A 49 -20.34 20.82 13.10
C ILE A 49 -20.87 19.98 11.92
N ASN A 50 -21.17 20.61 10.78
CA ASN A 50 -21.68 19.91 9.59
C ASN A 50 -20.57 19.19 8.78
N LEU A 51 -19.30 19.57 8.93
CA LEU A 51 -18.18 18.86 8.28
C LEU A 51 -17.85 17.53 9.00
N ILE A 52 -18.03 17.49 10.33
CA ILE A 52 -17.81 16.28 11.16
C ILE A 52 -18.91 15.21 10.92
N GLN A 53 -20.11 15.62 10.49
CA GLN A 53 -21.22 14.68 10.26
C GLN A 53 -21.20 14.03 8.86
N ALA A 54 -20.47 14.59 7.89
CA ALA A 54 -20.42 14.10 6.51
C ALA A 54 -19.35 13.02 6.25
N GLU A 55 -18.40 12.82 7.18
CA GLU A 55 -17.40 11.73 7.16
C GLU A 55 -17.81 10.54 8.05
N ARG A 56 -19.11 10.34 8.31
CA ARG A 56 -19.66 9.09 8.88
C ARG A 56 -19.66 7.93 7.85
N ALA A 57 -18.59 7.85 7.04
CA ALA A 57 -18.37 6.82 6.05
C ALA A 57 -18.02 5.51 6.79
N ASP A 58 -18.86 4.49 6.64
CA ASP A 58 -18.70 3.10 7.10
C ASP A 58 -17.96 2.93 8.44
N ARG A 59 -18.72 2.92 9.55
CA ARG A 59 -18.22 2.34 10.80
C ARG A 59 -17.64 0.96 10.47
N PRO A 60 -16.45 0.60 10.98
CA PRO A 60 -15.86 -0.69 10.71
C PRO A 60 -16.83 -1.82 11.09
N ASP A 61 -17.14 -2.69 10.12
CA ASP A 61 -18.11 -3.76 10.32
C ASP A 61 -17.74 -4.62 11.54
N GLY A 62 -18.65 -4.67 12.52
CA GLY A 62 -18.52 -5.53 13.71
C GLY A 62 -17.68 -4.97 14.86
N LEU A 63 -17.40 -3.66 14.91
CA LEU A 63 -16.80 -3.02 16.09
C LEU A 63 -17.69 -3.23 17.34
N PRO A 64 -17.18 -3.79 18.46
CA PRO A 64 -17.98 -4.03 19.66
C PRO A 64 -18.24 -2.72 20.41
N ILE A 65 -19.51 -2.32 20.57
CA ILE A 65 -19.92 -1.10 21.30
C ILE A 65 -20.54 -1.52 22.65
N PRO A 66 -19.76 -1.53 23.75
CA PRO A 66 -20.24 -1.91 25.08
C PRO A 66 -21.00 -0.77 25.78
N ALA A 67 -21.73 -1.09 26.85
CA ALA A 67 -22.24 -0.07 27.76
C ALA A 67 -21.13 0.40 28.73
N PRO A 68 -21.05 1.70 29.07
CA PRO A 68 -20.04 2.21 29.98
C PRO A 68 -20.26 1.74 31.41
N LEU A 69 -19.16 1.61 32.18
CA LEU A 69 -19.25 1.29 33.60
C LEU A 69 -19.88 2.46 34.37
N PRO A 70 -20.80 2.21 35.33
CA PRO A 70 -21.36 3.27 36.15
C PRO A 70 -20.31 4.12 36.86
N GLN A 71 -19.22 3.49 37.35
CA GLN A 71 -18.15 4.24 38.02
C GLN A 71 -17.40 5.18 37.06
N ALA A 72 -17.27 4.80 35.79
CA ALA A 72 -16.61 5.62 34.78
C ALA A 72 -17.51 6.81 34.36
N VAL A 73 -18.82 6.60 34.28
CA VAL A 73 -19.81 7.68 34.11
C VAL A 73 -19.78 8.64 35.28
N ASP A 74 -19.80 8.13 36.52
CA ASP A 74 -19.70 8.94 37.73
C ASP A 74 -18.37 9.73 37.83
N ALA A 75 -17.29 9.18 37.26
CA ALA A 75 -15.99 9.83 37.18
C ALA A 75 -15.89 10.90 36.08
N GLY A 76 -16.93 11.06 35.24
CA GLY A 76 -16.94 12.03 34.15
C GLY A 76 -16.03 11.65 32.98
N VAL A 77 -15.74 10.35 32.79
CA VAL A 77 -15.03 9.86 31.59
C VAL A 77 -15.89 10.07 30.35
N PHE A 78 -17.20 9.98 30.53
CA PHE A 78 -18.20 10.16 29.50
C PHE A 78 -18.91 11.51 29.67
N GLY A 79 -19.31 12.12 28.56
CA GLY A 79 -20.19 13.28 28.47
C GLY A 79 -19.61 14.59 28.99
N GLN A 80 -20.19 15.69 28.50
CA GLN A 80 -20.14 17.00 29.15
C GLN A 80 -21.58 17.48 29.36
N THR A 81 -22.13 17.30 30.56
CA THR A 81 -23.43 17.89 30.90
C THR A 81 -23.23 19.17 31.72
N VAL A 82 -23.93 20.24 31.33
CA VAL A 82 -23.87 21.52 32.05
C VAL A 82 -24.71 21.48 33.32
N ASN A 83 -25.77 20.68 33.36
CA ASN A 83 -26.65 20.50 34.51
C ASN A 83 -27.33 19.11 34.45
N GLY A 84 -26.93 18.18 35.33
CA GLY A 84 -27.61 16.88 35.50
C GLY A 84 -26.65 15.69 35.55
N PRO A 85 -27.16 14.47 35.87
CA PRO A 85 -26.38 13.25 35.73
C PRO A 85 -25.88 13.09 34.29
N VAL A 86 -24.65 12.60 34.13
CA VAL A 86 -24.09 12.29 32.82
C VAL A 86 -24.77 11.02 32.31
N GLU A 87 -25.46 11.13 31.16
CA GLU A 87 -26.01 9.99 30.44
C GLU A 87 -25.40 9.99 29.04
N PRO A 88 -24.30 9.23 28.81
CA PRO A 88 -23.70 9.16 27.49
C PRO A 88 -24.66 8.52 26.50
N ASP A 89 -24.77 9.15 25.32
CA ASP A 89 -25.54 8.57 24.24
C ASP A 89 -24.75 7.48 23.49
N VAL A 90 -25.46 6.69 22.69
CA VAL A 90 -24.87 5.56 21.95
C VAL A 90 -23.84 6.03 20.93
N ASP A 91 -24.01 7.23 20.36
CA ASP A 91 -23.10 7.78 19.37
C ASP A 91 -21.79 8.25 20.01
N GLU A 92 -21.85 8.86 21.19
CA GLU A 92 -20.69 9.23 22.00
C GLU A 92 -19.87 7.99 22.41
N VAL A 93 -20.54 6.95 22.91
CA VAL A 93 -19.88 5.70 23.27
C VAL A 93 -19.22 5.06 22.05
N ALA A 94 -19.93 5.02 20.91
CA ALA A 94 -19.38 4.49 19.67
C ALA A 94 -18.13 5.27 19.21
N ALA A 95 -18.17 6.60 19.26
CA ALA A 95 -17.05 7.45 18.86
C ALA A 95 -15.83 7.25 19.78
N LEU A 96 -16.02 7.11 21.09
CA LEU A 96 -14.94 6.81 22.03
C LEU A 96 -14.36 5.41 21.77
N THR A 97 -15.20 4.42 21.51
CA THR A 97 -14.74 3.07 21.15
C THR A 97 -13.92 3.09 19.86
N GLU A 98 -14.37 3.80 18.84
CA GLU A 98 -13.66 3.95 17.56
C GLU A 98 -12.31 4.63 17.75
N GLN A 99 -12.26 5.74 18.50
CA GLN A 99 -11.01 6.43 18.82
C GLN A 99 -9.99 5.50 19.51
N HIS A 100 -10.43 4.71 20.51
CA HIS A 100 -9.57 3.74 21.18
C HIS A 100 -9.14 2.61 20.24
N ALA A 101 -10.03 2.14 19.38
CA ALA A 101 -9.73 1.10 18.40
C ALA A 101 -8.63 1.57 17.44
N ASP A 102 -8.73 2.79 16.92
CA ASP A 102 -7.75 3.39 16.01
C ASP A 102 -6.38 3.54 16.69
N GLU A 103 -6.35 4.07 17.92
CA GLU A 103 -5.11 4.20 18.69
C GLU A 103 -4.44 2.83 18.90
N MET A 104 -5.22 1.82 19.28
CA MET A 104 -4.72 0.46 19.48
C MET A 104 -4.25 -0.18 18.17
N ILE A 105 -4.94 0.04 17.05
CA ILE A 105 -4.53 -0.43 15.72
C ILE A 105 -3.16 0.14 15.34
N VAL A 106 -2.96 1.45 15.53
CA VAL A 106 -1.68 2.13 15.22
C VAL A 106 -0.55 1.56 16.09
N LEU A 107 -0.76 1.44 17.40
CA LEU A 107 0.23 0.88 18.32
C LEU A 107 0.59 -0.57 17.96
N LEU A 108 -0.39 -1.39 17.59
CA LEU A 108 -0.16 -2.78 17.22
C LEU A 108 0.54 -2.91 15.86
N ALA A 109 0.20 -2.06 14.89
CA ALA A 109 0.90 -2.01 13.61
C ALA A 109 2.37 -1.60 13.76
N ASP A 110 2.65 -0.60 14.61
CA ASP A 110 4.02 -0.18 14.93
C ASP A 110 4.79 -1.30 15.67
N CYS A 111 4.15 -2.00 16.62
CA CYS A 111 4.74 -3.19 17.26
C CYS A 111 5.18 -4.22 16.21
N ASN A 112 4.28 -4.60 15.30
CA ASN A 112 4.57 -5.59 14.26
C ASN A 112 5.72 -5.13 13.34
N ALA A 113 5.74 -3.86 12.95
CA ALA A 113 6.80 -3.30 12.10
C ALA A 113 8.18 -3.32 12.79
N ILE A 114 8.22 -3.05 14.11
CA ILE A 114 9.45 -3.14 14.90
C ILE A 114 9.90 -4.60 15.06
N GLU A 115 8.99 -5.53 15.32
CA GLU A 115 9.30 -6.96 15.41
C GLU A 115 9.87 -7.51 14.09
N ASP A 116 9.27 -7.13 12.96
CA ASP A 116 9.79 -7.44 11.62
C ASP A 116 11.19 -6.85 11.41
N SER A 117 11.42 -5.61 11.84
CA SER A 117 12.73 -4.95 11.76
C SER A 117 13.79 -5.64 12.62
N ILE A 118 13.41 -6.14 13.81
CA ILE A 118 14.29 -6.93 14.69
C ILE A 118 14.64 -8.26 14.00
N ARG A 119 13.66 -8.93 13.40
CA ARG A 119 13.85 -10.21 12.68
C ARG A 119 14.78 -10.05 11.48
N ASP A 120 14.58 -8.99 10.69
CA ASP A 120 15.28 -8.78 9.43
C ASP A 120 16.60 -8.01 9.61
N GLY A 121 16.82 -7.40 10.77
CA GLY A 121 17.99 -6.56 11.09
C GLY A 121 18.06 -5.28 10.24
N CYS A 122 16.91 -4.80 9.77
CA CYS A 122 16.78 -3.61 8.94
C CYS A 122 16.30 -2.41 9.77
N ASP A 123 16.67 -1.20 9.36
CA ASP A 123 16.17 0.03 9.99
C ASP A 123 14.75 0.31 9.44
N PRO A 124 13.71 0.39 10.31
CA PRO A 124 12.31 0.58 9.89
C PRO A 124 12.10 1.88 9.09
N ARG A 125 12.94 2.91 9.28
CA ARG A 125 12.82 4.20 8.58
C ARG A 125 13.40 4.16 7.18
N THR A 126 14.38 3.29 6.93
CA THR A 126 15.12 3.27 5.66
C THR A 126 14.97 1.97 4.87
N GLY A 127 14.47 0.91 5.49
CA GLY A 127 14.40 -0.45 4.94
C GLY A 127 15.78 -1.07 4.69
N ARG A 128 16.87 -0.49 5.20
CA ARG A 128 18.25 -0.91 4.90
C ARG A 128 18.90 -1.55 6.12
N VAL A 129 19.68 -2.59 5.87
CA VAL A 129 20.56 -3.21 6.88
C VAL A 129 21.78 -2.31 7.11
N PRO A 130 22.13 -1.94 8.35
CA PRO A 130 23.32 -1.16 8.63
C PRO A 130 24.60 -1.86 8.17
N LYS A 131 25.52 -1.10 7.57
CA LYS A 131 26.77 -1.63 6.97
C LYS A 131 27.84 -1.98 8.00
N THR A 132 27.90 -1.28 9.14
CA THR A 132 28.93 -1.49 10.16
C THR A 132 28.39 -2.30 11.34
N PRO A 133 29.23 -3.11 12.02
CA PRO A 133 28.82 -3.86 13.21
C PRO A 133 28.28 -2.96 14.32
N GLU A 134 28.92 -1.82 14.57
CA GLU A 134 28.53 -0.89 15.63
C GLU A 134 27.15 -0.28 15.36
N ALA A 135 26.83 -0.01 14.09
CA ALA A 135 25.52 0.52 13.72
C ALA A 135 24.43 -0.56 13.86
N ARG A 136 24.74 -1.83 13.61
CA ARG A 136 23.81 -2.95 13.85
C ARG A 136 23.52 -3.13 15.34
N THR A 137 24.53 -3.08 16.20
CA THR A 137 24.33 -3.17 17.66
C THR A 137 23.44 -2.04 18.16
N ARG A 138 23.73 -0.79 17.78
CA ARG A 138 22.90 0.36 18.16
C ARG A 138 21.47 0.26 17.65
N LEU A 139 21.29 -0.19 16.41
CA LEU A 139 19.96 -0.41 15.85
C LEU A 139 19.21 -1.46 16.66
N ALA A 140 19.83 -2.61 16.94
CA ALA A 140 19.22 -3.69 17.71
C ALA A 140 18.79 -3.23 19.12
N GLU A 141 19.65 -2.51 19.84
CA GLU A 141 19.33 -1.94 21.16
C GLU A 141 18.16 -0.95 21.07
N SER A 142 18.18 -0.06 20.06
CA SER A 142 17.10 0.91 19.84
C SER A 142 15.77 0.23 19.50
N LEU A 143 15.77 -0.81 18.67
CA LEU A 143 14.58 -1.55 18.30
C LEU A 143 14.00 -2.31 19.50
N GLN A 144 14.84 -2.90 20.34
CA GLN A 144 14.38 -3.58 21.56
C GLN A 144 13.74 -2.61 22.56
N ALA A 145 14.36 -1.43 22.77
CA ALA A 145 13.79 -0.39 23.62
C ALA A 145 12.44 0.10 23.10
N GLU A 146 12.33 0.28 21.78
CA GLU A 146 11.08 0.72 21.14
C GLU A 146 9.99 -0.36 21.19
N ALA A 147 10.32 -1.62 20.94
CA ALA A 147 9.39 -2.74 21.09
C ALA A 147 8.79 -2.79 22.49
N HIS A 148 9.63 -2.60 23.52
CA HIS A 148 9.16 -2.55 24.91
C HIS A 148 8.25 -1.35 25.17
N ARG A 149 8.62 -0.17 24.66
CA ARG A 149 7.82 1.07 24.80
C ARG A 149 6.44 0.92 24.17
N LEU A 150 6.37 0.42 22.93
CA LEU A 150 5.11 0.24 22.19
C LEU A 150 4.24 -0.85 22.84
N SER A 151 4.82 -1.97 23.26
CA SER A 151 4.10 -3.01 23.98
C SER A 151 3.48 -2.51 25.27
N THR A 152 4.21 -1.68 26.03
CA THR A 152 3.68 -1.04 27.25
C THR A 152 2.55 -0.08 26.92
N ALA A 153 2.72 0.78 25.92
CA ALA A 153 1.68 1.72 25.49
C ALA A 153 0.39 1.00 25.04
N TYR A 154 0.51 -0.11 24.30
CA TYR A 154 -0.64 -0.92 23.91
C TYR A 154 -1.35 -1.53 25.13
N ALA A 155 -0.59 -2.07 26.09
CA ALA A 155 -1.16 -2.62 27.33
C ALA A 155 -1.87 -1.52 28.15
N ASP A 156 -1.29 -0.32 28.22
CA ASP A 156 -1.89 0.84 28.89
C ASP A 156 -3.20 1.28 28.19
N ALA A 157 -3.24 1.28 26.86
CA ALA A 157 -4.46 1.58 26.09
C ALA A 157 -5.58 0.57 26.35
N VAL A 158 -5.26 -0.74 26.39
CA VAL A 158 -6.22 -1.79 26.77
C VAL A 158 -6.72 -1.59 28.20
N ALA A 159 -5.83 -1.27 29.14
CA ALA A 159 -6.18 -1.03 30.54
C ALA A 159 -7.04 0.23 30.72
N ALA A 160 -6.77 1.30 29.96
CA ALA A 160 -7.57 2.52 29.95
C ALA A 160 -9.00 2.23 29.46
N TYR A 161 -9.13 1.46 28.38
CA TYR A 161 -10.43 1.03 27.87
C TYR A 161 -11.18 0.14 28.87
N ALA A 162 -10.48 -0.81 29.51
CA ALA A 162 -11.05 -1.65 30.56
C ALA A 162 -11.56 -0.83 31.76
N GLY A 163 -10.87 0.26 32.12
CA GLY A 163 -11.31 1.18 33.17
C GLY A 163 -12.64 1.89 32.85
N ALA A 164 -12.94 2.09 31.57
CA ALA A 164 -14.16 2.77 31.12
C ALA A 164 -15.33 1.80 30.84
N PHE A 165 -15.04 0.59 30.32
CA PHE A 165 -16.06 -0.33 29.78
C PHE A 165 -16.04 -1.75 30.41
N GLY A 166 -15.02 -2.06 31.22
CA GLY A 166 -14.83 -3.38 31.84
C GLY A 166 -13.90 -4.31 31.06
N ASP A 167 -13.36 -5.32 31.76
CA ASP A 167 -12.36 -6.24 31.21
C ASP A 167 -12.86 -7.06 30.01
N GLU A 168 -14.13 -7.50 30.05
CA GLU A 168 -14.74 -8.28 28.95
C GLU A 168 -14.85 -7.44 27.67
N ALA A 169 -15.23 -6.17 27.80
CA ALA A 169 -15.30 -5.24 26.68
C ALA A 169 -13.92 -4.94 26.09
N ALA A 170 -12.91 -4.74 26.95
CA ALA A 170 -11.53 -4.54 26.52
C ALA A 170 -10.96 -5.75 25.80
N GLN A 171 -11.26 -6.96 26.29
CA GLN A 171 -10.88 -8.19 25.60
C GLN A 171 -11.53 -8.32 24.23
N ALA A 172 -12.83 -8.00 24.11
CA ALA A 172 -13.53 -8.02 22.84
C ALA A 172 -12.93 -7.01 21.84
N LEU A 173 -12.59 -5.80 22.31
CA LEU A 173 -11.93 -4.80 21.49
C LEU A 173 -10.51 -5.23 21.08
N ASP A 174 -9.69 -5.78 21.98
CA ASP A 174 -8.35 -6.30 21.67
C ASP A 174 -8.40 -7.38 20.57
N VAL A 175 -9.34 -8.33 20.67
CA VAL A 175 -9.54 -9.36 19.63
C VAL A 175 -9.92 -8.73 18.29
N TRP A 176 -10.82 -7.74 18.31
CA TRP A 176 -11.24 -7.03 17.10
C TRP A 176 -10.07 -6.24 16.49
N VAL A 177 -9.31 -5.49 17.28
CA VAL A 177 -8.13 -4.72 16.86
C VAL A 177 -7.08 -5.62 16.25
N ARG A 178 -6.75 -6.75 16.89
CA ARG A 178 -5.77 -7.72 16.35
C ARG A 178 -6.19 -8.23 14.97
N LYS A 179 -7.48 -8.52 14.79
CA LYS A 179 -8.01 -8.93 13.49
C LYS A 179 -7.92 -7.79 12.47
N ALA A 180 -8.38 -6.59 12.82
CA ALA A 180 -8.36 -5.43 11.92
C ALA A 180 -6.93 -5.05 11.50
N THR A 181 -5.97 -5.05 12.43
CA THR A 181 -4.55 -4.84 12.13
C THR A 181 -4.00 -5.96 11.23
N ALA A 182 -4.34 -7.23 11.51
CA ALA A 182 -3.92 -8.34 10.65
C ALA A 182 -4.49 -8.21 9.22
N ASP A 183 -5.76 -7.84 9.09
CA ASP A 183 -6.42 -7.62 7.79
C ASP A 183 -5.79 -6.42 7.05
N ALA A 184 -5.47 -5.32 7.76
CA ALA A 184 -4.80 -4.15 7.20
C ALA A 184 -3.35 -4.46 6.75
N CYS A 185 -2.60 -5.24 7.54
CA CYS A 185 -1.26 -5.71 7.16
C CYS A 185 -1.32 -6.78 6.05
N ALA A 186 -2.40 -7.56 5.97
CA ALA A 186 -2.65 -8.53 4.92
C ALA A 186 -3.02 -7.89 3.58
N VAL A 187 -3.24 -6.57 3.54
CA VAL A 187 -3.11 -5.77 2.30
C VAL A 187 -1.63 -5.78 1.90
N SER A 188 -1.15 -6.95 1.47
CA SER A 188 0.10 -7.07 0.74
C SER A 188 0.09 -6.01 -0.35
N PRO A 189 1.22 -5.33 -0.62
CA PRO A 189 1.33 -4.55 -1.84
C PRO A 189 0.95 -5.51 -2.96
N SER A 190 -0.20 -5.26 -3.61
CA SER A 190 -0.71 -6.11 -4.69
C SER A 190 0.47 -6.39 -5.60
N TYR A 191 0.89 -7.65 -5.66
CA TYR A 191 2.02 -7.99 -6.49
C TYR A 191 1.59 -7.69 -7.92
N ASP A 192 2.47 -7.06 -8.70
CA ASP A 192 2.17 -6.89 -10.11
C ASP A 192 2.01 -8.26 -10.76
N ALA A 193 1.15 -8.38 -11.78
CA ALA A 193 0.88 -9.64 -12.46
C ALA A 193 2.11 -10.27 -13.15
N THR A 194 3.22 -9.55 -13.23
CA THR A 194 4.54 -10.05 -13.64
C THR A 194 5.36 -10.68 -12.50
N HIS A 195 4.87 -10.65 -11.26
CA HIS A 195 5.55 -11.18 -10.08
C HIS A 195 4.94 -12.53 -9.65
N PRO A 196 5.75 -13.57 -9.37
CA PRO A 196 5.24 -14.91 -9.01
C PRO A 196 4.27 -14.92 -7.81
N TRP A 197 4.55 -14.13 -6.77
CA TRP A 197 3.66 -14.02 -5.60
C TRP A 197 2.25 -13.51 -5.93
N HIS A 198 2.02 -12.89 -7.10
CA HIS A 198 0.68 -12.52 -7.57
C HIS A 198 -0.22 -13.73 -7.87
N TYR A 199 0.36 -14.92 -8.06
CA TYR A 199 -0.42 -16.13 -8.37
C TYR A 199 -0.17 -17.25 -7.37
N PHE A 200 0.60 -16.98 -6.32
CA PHE A 200 0.95 -17.97 -5.31
C PHE A 200 0.04 -17.80 -4.09
N HIS A 201 -0.38 -18.93 -3.51
CA HIS A 201 -1.34 -18.93 -2.40
C HIS A 201 -0.84 -18.26 -1.11
N ALA A 202 0.48 -18.19 -0.90
CA ALA A 202 1.07 -17.45 0.21
C ALA A 202 1.37 -15.97 -0.14
N GLY A 203 1.05 -15.54 -1.36
CA GLY A 203 0.97 -14.13 -1.76
C GLY A 203 -0.48 -13.66 -1.76
N ASP A 204 -0.93 -13.00 -2.83
CA ASP A 204 -2.33 -12.53 -2.96
C ASP A 204 -3.27 -13.59 -3.56
N ASN A 205 -2.73 -14.71 -4.08
CA ASN A 205 -3.46 -15.79 -4.73
C ASN A 205 -4.42 -15.30 -5.83
N ALA A 206 -4.04 -14.27 -6.59
CA ALA A 206 -4.93 -13.66 -7.55
C ALA A 206 -5.38 -14.64 -8.65
N ILE A 207 -6.61 -14.45 -9.12
CA ILE A 207 -7.12 -15.17 -10.27
C ILE A 207 -6.29 -14.72 -11.49
N PRO A 208 -5.75 -15.66 -12.31
CA PRO A 208 -5.01 -15.30 -13.49
C PRO A 208 -5.80 -14.35 -14.40
N VAL A 209 -5.16 -13.25 -14.80
CA VAL A 209 -5.75 -12.25 -15.70
C VAL A 209 -6.15 -12.91 -17.02
N PRO A 210 -7.39 -12.76 -17.50
CA PRO A 210 -7.77 -13.26 -18.81
C PRO A 210 -6.81 -12.79 -19.89
N VAL A 211 -6.38 -13.68 -20.79
CA VAL A 211 -5.32 -13.38 -21.77
C VAL A 211 -5.64 -12.18 -22.69
N GLY A 212 -6.93 -11.91 -22.91
CA GLY A 212 -7.41 -10.76 -23.69
C GLY A 212 -7.37 -9.43 -22.95
N GLU A 213 -7.25 -9.46 -21.62
CA GLU A 213 -7.20 -8.28 -20.74
C GLU A 213 -5.77 -7.89 -20.35
N ILE A 214 -4.76 -8.71 -20.71
CA ILE A 214 -3.36 -8.40 -20.45
C ILE A 214 -2.97 -7.13 -21.23
N PRO A 215 -2.52 -6.06 -20.55
CA PRO A 215 -2.16 -4.80 -21.20
C PRO A 215 -0.85 -4.96 -21.99
N ALA A 216 -0.74 -4.19 -23.07
CA ALA A 216 0.50 -4.06 -23.82
C ALA A 216 1.54 -3.27 -23.01
N ASP A 217 2.82 -3.67 -23.09
CA ASP A 217 3.91 -2.86 -22.56
C ASP A 217 4.33 -1.80 -23.59
N ASP A 218 3.98 -0.54 -23.31
CA ASP A 218 4.24 0.60 -24.20
C ASP A 218 5.73 0.87 -24.44
N GLN A 219 6.63 0.38 -23.58
CA GLN A 219 8.07 0.55 -23.72
C GLN A 219 8.72 -0.53 -24.58
N ALA A 220 8.00 -1.62 -24.89
CA ALA A 220 8.56 -2.78 -25.61
C ALA A 220 9.06 -2.42 -27.03
N GLY A 221 8.50 -1.37 -27.64
CA GLY A 221 8.91 -0.88 -28.97
C GLY A 221 10.33 -0.32 -29.03
N GLN A 222 10.87 0.22 -27.92
CA GLN A 222 12.20 0.85 -27.89
C GLN A 222 13.32 -0.14 -28.23
N PHE A 223 13.16 -1.41 -27.83
CA PHE A 223 14.13 -2.46 -28.13
C PHE A 223 14.14 -2.82 -29.62
N VAL A 224 12.97 -2.79 -30.27
CA VAL A 224 12.84 -3.08 -31.70
C VAL A 224 13.48 -1.97 -32.52
N GLU A 225 13.24 -0.71 -32.14
CA GLU A 225 13.72 0.45 -32.89
C GLU A 225 15.24 0.47 -33.08
N ARG A 226 15.98 0.10 -32.03
CA ARG A 226 17.45 0.12 -32.00
C ARG A 226 18.09 -0.75 -33.09
N ASP A 227 17.44 -1.87 -33.43
CA ASP A 227 18.00 -2.88 -34.35
C ASP A 227 17.52 -2.70 -35.80
N LEU A 228 16.71 -1.67 -36.07
CA LEU A 228 16.15 -1.43 -37.38
C LEU A 228 17.11 -0.66 -38.31
N PRO A 229 17.16 -1.00 -39.61
CA PRO A 229 17.90 -0.23 -40.60
C PRO A 229 17.44 1.23 -40.68
N LYS A 230 18.38 2.14 -40.96
CA LYS A 230 18.08 3.57 -41.21
C LYS A 230 17.43 3.82 -42.57
N HIS A 231 17.74 3.00 -43.58
CA HIS A 231 17.21 3.17 -44.94
C HIS A 231 15.72 2.76 -45.00
N PRO A 232 14.81 3.63 -45.49
CA PRO A 232 13.36 3.40 -45.41
C PRO A 232 12.89 2.07 -46.00
N ALA A 233 13.33 1.73 -47.22
CA ALA A 233 12.93 0.47 -47.86
C ALA A 233 13.39 -0.79 -47.11
N LYS A 234 14.62 -0.77 -46.56
CA LYS A 234 15.16 -1.88 -45.77
C LYS A 234 14.47 -1.98 -44.42
N ARG A 235 14.16 -0.84 -43.81
CA ARG A 235 13.39 -0.75 -42.57
C ARG A 235 12.00 -1.35 -42.75
N LEU A 236 11.30 -0.99 -43.84
CA LEU A 236 9.99 -1.54 -44.16
C LEU A 236 10.02 -3.06 -44.35
N ALA A 237 10.97 -3.57 -45.13
CA ALA A 237 11.13 -5.01 -45.33
C ALA A 237 11.39 -5.74 -44.01
N ARG A 238 12.28 -5.20 -43.16
CA ARG A 238 12.60 -5.78 -41.86
C ARG A 238 11.41 -5.75 -40.89
N LEU A 239 10.65 -4.66 -40.87
CA LEU A 239 9.46 -4.53 -40.03
C LEU A 239 8.38 -5.55 -40.41
N ARG A 240 8.19 -5.85 -41.70
CA ARG A 240 7.26 -6.89 -42.15
C ARG A 240 7.66 -8.29 -41.66
N GLU A 241 8.94 -8.62 -41.76
CA GLU A 241 9.49 -9.87 -41.24
C GLU A 241 9.31 -9.98 -39.73
N LEU A 242 9.67 -8.92 -38.99
CA LEU A 242 9.49 -8.86 -37.54
C LEU A 242 8.02 -8.94 -37.14
N PHE A 243 7.12 -8.27 -37.85
CA PHE A 243 5.69 -8.32 -37.57
C PHE A 243 5.16 -9.74 -37.63
N ALA A 244 5.48 -10.48 -38.69
CA ALA A 244 5.06 -11.87 -38.85
C ALA A 244 5.60 -12.77 -37.71
N ARG A 245 6.90 -12.63 -37.41
CA ARG A 245 7.56 -13.41 -36.36
C ARG A 245 7.01 -13.10 -34.97
N GLU A 246 6.92 -11.82 -34.60
CA GLU A 246 6.44 -11.40 -33.27
C GLU A 246 4.96 -11.73 -33.07
N SER A 247 4.13 -11.64 -34.13
CA SER A 247 2.73 -12.07 -34.07
C SER A 247 2.63 -13.58 -33.79
N GLN A 248 3.43 -14.40 -34.45
CA GLN A 248 3.45 -15.85 -34.21
C GLN A 248 3.91 -16.19 -32.79
N LEU A 249 4.95 -15.50 -32.29
CA LEU A 249 5.45 -15.70 -30.93
C LEU A 249 4.40 -15.29 -29.89
N LEU A 250 3.73 -14.16 -30.10
CA LEU A 250 2.65 -13.70 -29.22
C LEU A 250 1.53 -14.73 -29.13
N GLU A 251 1.07 -15.28 -30.26
CA GLU A 251 0.02 -16.31 -30.24
C GLU A 251 0.47 -17.60 -29.54
N ALA A 252 1.74 -18.00 -29.69
CA ALA A 252 2.30 -19.13 -28.96
C ALA A 252 2.37 -18.87 -27.44
N ASP A 253 2.77 -17.67 -27.01
CA ASP A 253 2.80 -17.29 -25.60
C ASP A 253 1.39 -17.20 -25.00
N ARG A 254 0.40 -16.70 -25.76
CA ARG A 254 -1.01 -16.68 -25.36
C ARG A 254 -1.57 -18.09 -25.16
N ALA A 255 -1.36 -18.99 -26.13
CA ALA A 255 -1.77 -20.38 -26.03
C ALA A 255 -1.13 -21.06 -24.81
N ARG A 256 0.17 -20.81 -24.59
CA ARG A 256 0.89 -21.37 -23.44
C ARG A 256 0.39 -20.82 -22.11
N TYR A 257 0.08 -19.52 -22.02
CA TYR A 257 -0.49 -18.91 -20.82
C TYR A 257 -1.83 -19.57 -20.46
N MET A 258 -2.74 -19.69 -21.44
CA MET A 258 -4.05 -20.33 -21.24
C MET A 258 -3.91 -21.80 -20.81
N GLU A 259 -2.99 -22.56 -21.42
CA GLU A 259 -2.75 -23.95 -21.04
C GLU A 259 -2.35 -24.09 -19.55
N ILE A 260 -1.55 -23.15 -19.03
CA ILE A 260 -1.14 -23.14 -17.61
C ILE A 260 -2.29 -22.71 -16.71
N VAL A 261 -3.15 -21.78 -17.16
CA VAL A 261 -4.36 -21.39 -16.42
C VAL A 261 -5.29 -22.59 -16.26
N GLU A 262 -5.53 -23.35 -17.34
CA GLU A 262 -6.46 -24.48 -17.37
C GLU A 262 -5.92 -25.72 -16.65
N ARG A 263 -4.67 -26.12 -16.95
CA ARG A 263 -4.09 -27.40 -16.47
C ARG A 263 -3.16 -27.22 -15.27
N GLY A 264 -2.88 -25.99 -14.85
CA GLY A 264 -2.02 -25.69 -13.71
C GLY A 264 -0.59 -26.22 -13.88
N ALA A 265 -0.04 -26.82 -12.82
CA ALA A 265 1.32 -27.35 -12.82
C ALA A 265 1.50 -28.51 -13.82
N GLU A 266 0.42 -29.20 -14.22
CA GLU A 266 0.48 -30.29 -15.18
C GLU A 266 0.90 -29.85 -16.59
N ALA A 267 0.62 -28.60 -16.97
CA ALA A 267 1.09 -28.02 -18.22
C ALA A 267 2.61 -27.81 -18.24
N LEU A 268 3.24 -27.69 -17.07
CA LEU A 268 4.65 -27.29 -16.96
C LEU A 268 5.60 -28.39 -17.41
N SER A 269 6.69 -27.99 -18.04
CA SER A 269 7.77 -28.93 -18.34
C SER A 269 8.41 -29.41 -17.03
N ARG A 270 9.08 -30.57 -17.08
CA ARG A 270 9.86 -31.07 -15.95
C ARG A 270 10.88 -30.03 -15.47
N TYR A 271 11.51 -29.33 -16.39
CA TYR A 271 12.50 -28.30 -16.10
C TYR A 271 11.90 -27.12 -15.32
N ASP A 272 10.72 -26.63 -15.72
CA ASP A 272 10.04 -25.51 -15.04
C ASP A 272 9.71 -25.87 -13.57
N ARG A 273 9.30 -27.12 -13.32
CA ARG A 273 9.03 -27.62 -11.97
C ARG A 273 10.29 -27.75 -11.12
N GLU A 274 11.39 -28.20 -11.72
CA GLU A 274 12.67 -28.37 -11.04
C GLU A 274 13.29 -27.02 -10.62
N ILE A 275 13.12 -25.96 -11.42
CA ILE A 275 13.66 -24.61 -11.12
C ILE A 275 12.90 -23.89 -10.02
N ALA A 276 11.61 -24.13 -9.85
CA ALA A 276 10.85 -23.43 -8.82
C ALA A 276 11.23 -23.81 -7.38
N HIS A 277 12.10 -24.82 -7.21
CA HIS A 277 12.81 -25.27 -5.99
C HIS A 277 11.99 -25.51 -4.71
N THR A 278 10.67 -25.29 -4.72
CA THR A 278 9.85 -25.23 -3.50
C THR A 278 8.54 -25.99 -3.62
N SER A 279 7.79 -25.85 -4.73
CA SER A 279 6.54 -26.60 -4.95
C SER A 279 6.01 -26.46 -6.38
N ASP A 280 5.11 -27.37 -6.78
CA ASP A 280 4.34 -27.27 -8.03
C ASP A 280 3.49 -25.99 -8.08
N ALA A 281 2.98 -25.53 -6.94
CA ALA A 281 2.24 -24.27 -6.85
C ALA A 281 3.14 -23.07 -7.17
N MET A 282 4.36 -23.04 -6.65
CA MET A 282 5.32 -21.96 -6.95
C MET A 282 5.80 -22.03 -8.40
N ALA A 283 5.98 -23.24 -8.94
CA ALA A 283 6.32 -23.43 -10.34
C ALA A 283 5.24 -22.86 -11.27
N ARG A 284 3.97 -23.15 -10.97
CA ARG A 284 2.82 -22.59 -11.70
C ARG A 284 2.82 -21.07 -11.60
N ALA A 285 2.92 -20.52 -10.40
CA ALA A 285 2.86 -19.09 -10.16
C ALA A 285 3.99 -18.34 -10.89
N THR A 286 5.21 -18.87 -10.82
CA THR A 286 6.39 -18.32 -11.53
C THR A 286 6.20 -18.36 -13.05
N THR A 287 5.71 -19.47 -13.58
CA THR A 287 5.52 -19.62 -15.03
C THR A 287 4.39 -18.73 -15.54
N LEU A 288 3.30 -18.57 -14.78
CA LEU A 288 2.22 -17.64 -15.11
C LEU A 288 2.72 -16.19 -15.15
N ALA A 289 3.45 -15.75 -14.14
CA ALA A 289 4.06 -14.42 -14.09
C ALA A 289 4.99 -14.15 -15.27
N LEU A 290 5.84 -15.12 -15.62
CA LEU A 290 6.73 -15.01 -16.77
C LEU A 290 5.94 -14.93 -18.09
N LYS A 291 4.92 -15.78 -18.27
CA LYS A 291 4.12 -15.81 -19.49
C LYS A 291 3.23 -14.58 -19.63
N TYR A 292 2.70 -14.06 -18.52
CA TYR A 292 2.02 -12.75 -18.49
C TYR A 292 2.94 -11.66 -19.03
N ARG A 293 4.18 -11.57 -18.52
CA ARG A 293 5.18 -10.60 -18.98
C ARG A 293 5.49 -10.76 -20.47
N HIS A 294 5.64 -12.00 -20.95
CA HIS A 294 5.89 -12.27 -22.37
C HIS A 294 4.73 -11.82 -23.26
N VAL A 295 3.48 -12.11 -22.87
CA VAL A 295 2.28 -11.67 -23.60
C VAL A 295 2.22 -10.14 -23.64
N SER A 296 2.42 -9.47 -22.50
CA SER A 296 2.43 -8.01 -22.42
C SER A 296 3.50 -7.37 -23.33
N LEU A 297 4.74 -7.89 -23.31
CA LEU A 297 5.82 -7.45 -24.18
C LEU A 297 5.56 -7.76 -25.67
N GLY A 298 4.99 -8.91 -25.98
CA GLY A 298 4.61 -9.31 -27.34
C GLY A 298 3.54 -8.37 -27.92
N LEU A 299 2.51 -8.06 -27.13
CA LEU A 299 1.49 -7.09 -27.48
C LEU A 299 2.09 -5.71 -27.78
N GLY A 300 2.94 -5.20 -26.89
CA GLY A 300 3.61 -3.91 -27.07
C GLY A 300 4.45 -3.86 -28.35
N ARG A 301 5.25 -4.90 -28.62
CA ARG A 301 6.06 -5.00 -29.85
C ARG A 301 5.20 -5.03 -31.11
N VAL A 302 4.17 -5.88 -31.15
CA VAL A 302 3.28 -6.00 -32.31
C VAL A 302 2.53 -4.70 -32.58
N GLN A 303 2.03 -4.02 -31.54
CA GLN A 303 1.36 -2.72 -31.66
C GLN A 303 2.32 -1.65 -32.19
N TRP A 304 3.53 -1.57 -31.64
CA TRP A 304 4.55 -0.61 -32.10
C TRP A 304 4.95 -0.85 -33.56
N ILE A 305 5.23 -2.11 -33.94
CA ILE A 305 5.58 -2.47 -35.33
C ILE A 305 4.44 -2.10 -36.29
N ARG A 306 3.19 -2.36 -35.89
CA ARG A 306 2.00 -2.00 -36.67
C ARG A 306 1.89 -0.48 -36.87
N ALA A 307 2.08 0.30 -35.82
CA ALA A 307 2.07 1.77 -35.91
C ALA A 307 3.18 2.28 -36.84
N GLU A 308 4.38 1.73 -36.74
CA GLU A 308 5.52 2.09 -37.58
C GLU A 308 5.32 1.70 -39.05
N LEU A 309 4.75 0.53 -39.32
CA LEU A 309 4.39 0.09 -40.67
C LEU A 309 3.36 1.03 -41.31
N ARG A 310 2.35 1.47 -40.55
CA ARG A 310 1.37 2.48 -41.01
C ARG A 310 2.06 3.82 -41.30
N ARG A 311 2.96 4.27 -40.43
CA ARG A 311 3.73 5.52 -40.62
C ARG A 311 4.57 5.50 -41.91
N LEU A 312 5.07 4.33 -42.30
CA LEU A 312 5.83 4.12 -43.54
C LEU A 312 4.95 3.85 -44.77
N GLY A 313 3.63 3.97 -44.66
CA GLY A 313 2.68 3.83 -45.78
C GLY A 313 2.28 2.39 -46.13
N ALA A 314 2.53 1.41 -45.26
CA ALA A 314 2.12 0.01 -45.49
C ALA A 314 0.76 -0.29 -44.85
N VAL A 315 -0.29 0.38 -45.32
CA VAL A 315 -1.66 0.26 -44.79
C VAL A 315 -2.30 -1.08 -45.16
N ASP A 316 -2.01 -1.57 -46.37
CA ASP A 316 -2.60 -2.78 -46.98
C ASP A 316 -2.42 -4.08 -46.16
N LEU A 317 -1.52 -4.09 -45.18
CA LEU A 317 -1.26 -5.27 -44.34
C LEU A 317 -2.25 -5.46 -43.20
N PHE A 318 -3.08 -4.45 -42.92
CA PHE A 318 -3.94 -4.44 -41.73
C PHE A 318 -5.43 -4.27 -42.03
N GLU A 319 -5.79 -4.01 -43.28
CA GLU A 319 -7.19 -4.05 -43.65
C GLU A 319 -7.64 -5.51 -43.58
N PRO A 320 -8.68 -5.83 -42.78
CA PRO A 320 -9.28 -7.15 -42.88
C PRO A 320 -9.62 -7.33 -44.34
N SER A 321 -9.18 -8.44 -44.93
CA SER A 321 -9.61 -8.82 -46.27
C SER A 321 -11.13 -8.78 -46.25
N ASN A 322 -11.71 -7.70 -46.78
CA ASN A 322 -13.13 -7.59 -47.10
C ASN A 322 -13.39 -8.50 -48.31
N SER A 323 -12.95 -9.76 -48.22
CA SER A 323 -13.34 -10.82 -49.12
C SER A 323 -14.81 -11.07 -48.86
N MET A 324 -15.63 -10.28 -49.55
CA MET A 324 -16.75 -10.74 -50.37
C MET A 324 -17.24 -12.17 -50.10
N ASP A 325 -17.68 -12.47 -48.88
CA ASP A 325 -18.68 -13.51 -48.61
C ASP A 325 -20.07 -12.84 -48.62
N ASP A 326 -20.37 -12.21 -49.76
CA ASP A 326 -21.71 -11.72 -50.10
C ASP A 326 -22.11 -12.44 -51.40
N SER A 327 -22.26 -13.75 -51.30
CA SER A 327 -22.80 -14.63 -52.34
C SER A 327 -23.27 -15.94 -51.73
N THR A 328 -24.38 -15.92 -50.97
CA THR A 328 -25.59 -16.75 -51.23
C THR A 328 -26.68 -16.53 -50.19
#